data_AF-A0A5K1DFP6-F1
#
_entry.id   AF-A0A5K1DFP6-F1
#
_cell.length_a   1.000
_cell.length_b   1.000
_cell.length_c   1.000
_cell.angle_alpha   90.00
_cell.angle_beta   90.00
_cell.angle_gamma   90.00
#
_symmetry.space_group_name_H-M   'P 1'
#
loop_
_entity.id
_entity.type
_entity.pdbx_description
1 polymer ?
#
loop_
_entity_poly.entity_id
_entity_poly.type
_entity_poly.pdbx_seq_one_letter_code
_entity_poly.pdbx_strand_id
1 'polypeptide(L)'
;MENKELMYLYVTLNGMSTIVKVDSEATHNFVSREDAERVGLKSVPQQRTLKTVNSEARSILGEAKGVTVQIEGWTGVTNFFVVPLDDFKVILGMEFLRGQNAMMLSKFNTLMLMDADQSHTMHCHSTRSKSQPTLFAM
;
A
#
# COMPACT_ATOMS: atom_id res chain seq x y z
N MET A 1 21.01 13.32 -6.47
CA MET A 1 20.62 11.89 -6.52
C MET A 1 19.66 11.68 -5.37
N GLU A 2 18.36 11.63 -5.64
CA GLU A 2 17.36 11.36 -4.61
C GLU A 2 17.55 9.93 -4.13
N ASN A 3 17.99 9.75 -2.89
CA ASN A 3 17.97 8.46 -2.23
C ASN A 3 16.52 8.20 -1.79
N LYS A 4 15.65 7.76 -2.72
CA LYS A 4 14.28 7.36 -2.39
C LYS A 4 14.33 6.02 -1.64
N GLU A 5 14.54 6.10 -0.33
CA GLU A 5 14.31 4.98 0.56
C GLU A 5 12.80 4.73 0.62
N LEU A 6 12.38 3.54 0.19
CA LEU A 6 10.97 3.15 0.19
C LEU A 6 10.60 2.66 1.58
N MET A 7 9.46 3.13 2.11
CA MET A 7 8.95 2.74 3.43
C MET A 7 8.11 1.48 3.34
N TYR A 8 8.44 0.50 4.19
CA TYR A 8 7.72 -0.76 4.30
C TYR A 8 7.22 -1.02 5.72
N LEU A 9 6.10 -1.73 5.82
CA LEU A 9 5.51 -2.21 7.08
C LEU A 9 5.24 -3.70 7.01
N TYR A 10 5.41 -4.38 8.14
CA TYR A 10 4.80 -5.68 8.36
C TYR A 10 3.34 -5.47 8.74
N VAL A 11 2.44 -5.99 7.93
CA VAL A 11 1.00 -5.82 8.08
C VAL A 11 0.35 -7.17 8.06
N THR A 12 -0.70 -7.35 8.85
CA THR A 12 -1.57 -8.52 8.77
C THR A 12 -2.84 -8.15 8.01
N LEU A 13 -3.10 -8.84 6.91
CA LEU A 13 -4.32 -8.74 6.10
C LEU A 13 -5.09 -10.05 6.25
N ASN A 14 -6.36 -9.98 6.68
CA ASN A 14 -7.18 -11.18 6.91
C ASN A 14 -6.47 -12.28 7.75
N GLY A 15 -5.69 -11.88 8.76
CA GLY A 15 -4.97 -12.82 9.63
C GLY A 15 -3.65 -13.36 9.06
N MET A 16 -3.25 -12.97 7.84
CA MET A 16 -1.97 -13.35 7.24
C MET A 16 -1.01 -12.17 7.10
N SER A 17 0.24 -12.37 7.56
CA SER A 17 1.27 -11.35 7.47
C SER A 17 1.77 -11.14 6.04
N THR A 18 2.09 -9.90 5.72
CA THR A 18 2.67 -9.47 4.45
C THR A 18 3.56 -8.24 4.65
N ILE A 19 4.42 -7.96 3.68
CA ILE A 19 5.20 -6.73 3.63
C ILE A 19 4.47 -5.77 2.69
N VAL A 20 4.22 -4.56 3.17
CA VAL A 20 3.45 -3.54 2.48
C VAL A 20 4.32 -2.32 2.23
N LYS A 21 4.33 -1.81 1.00
CA LYS A 21 4.90 -0.51 0.69
C LYS A 21 3.90 0.59 1.06
N VAL A 22 4.35 1.63 1.75
CA VAL A 22 3.55 2.85 1.95
C VAL A 22 3.98 3.86 0.89
N ASP A 23 3.04 4.32 0.07
CA ASP A 23 3.34 5.09 -1.14
C ASP A 23 2.36 6.25 -1.35
N SER A 24 2.81 7.49 -1.10
CA SER A 24 1.99 8.68 -1.37
C SER A 24 1.83 8.98 -2.87
N GLU A 25 2.63 8.37 -3.74
CA GLU A 25 2.49 8.50 -5.20
C GLU A 25 1.40 7.56 -5.74
N ALA A 26 0.92 6.60 -4.95
CA ALA A 26 -0.21 5.74 -5.28
C ALA A 26 -1.55 6.36 -4.84
N THR A 27 -2.53 6.46 -5.74
CA THR A 27 -3.84 7.05 -5.42
C THR A 27 -4.72 6.13 -4.59
N HIS A 28 -4.70 4.83 -4.89
CA HIS A 28 -5.49 3.79 -4.22
C HIS A 28 -4.57 2.75 -3.60
N ASN A 29 -5.13 1.85 -2.82
CA ASN A 29 -4.38 0.69 -2.33
C ASN A 29 -4.40 -0.43 -3.38
N PHE A 30 -3.29 -1.14 -3.49
CA PHE A 30 -3.12 -2.21 -4.46
C PHE A 30 -2.60 -3.48 -3.80
N VAL A 31 -2.98 -4.61 -4.35
CA VAL A 31 -2.50 -5.94 -3.97
C VAL A 31 -2.26 -6.74 -5.24
N SER A 32 -1.16 -7.50 -5.26
CA SER A 32 -0.88 -8.43 -6.37
C SER A 32 -1.97 -9.50 -6.43
N ARG A 33 -2.16 -10.14 -7.59
CA ARG A 33 -3.09 -11.29 -7.68
C ARG A 33 -2.66 -12.38 -6.71
N GLU A 34 -1.37 -12.66 -6.69
CA GLU A 34 -0.74 -13.72 -5.91
C GLU A 34 -0.93 -13.49 -4.41
N ASP A 35 -0.76 -12.25 -3.93
CA ASP A 35 -0.98 -11.94 -2.52
C ASP A 35 -2.46 -11.83 -2.17
N ALA A 36 -3.32 -11.37 -3.07
CA ALA A 36 -4.76 -11.37 -2.84
C ALA A 36 -5.29 -12.79 -2.63
N GLU A 37 -4.85 -13.74 -3.47
CA GLU A 37 -5.17 -15.16 -3.32
C GLU A 37 -4.55 -15.74 -2.04
N ARG A 38 -3.25 -15.48 -1.81
CA ARG A 38 -2.52 -15.97 -0.64
C ARG A 38 -3.19 -15.53 0.65
N VAL A 39 -3.59 -14.26 0.77
CA VAL A 39 -4.22 -13.73 1.99
C VAL A 39 -5.75 -13.90 2.02
N GLY A 40 -6.32 -14.59 1.03
CA GLY A 40 -7.74 -14.94 0.98
C GLY A 40 -8.67 -13.74 0.81
N LEU A 41 -8.26 -12.72 0.05
CA LEU A 41 -9.12 -11.58 -0.25
C LEU A 41 -10.23 -11.98 -1.21
N LYS A 42 -11.47 -11.68 -0.84
CA LYS A 42 -12.62 -11.81 -1.72
C LYS A 42 -12.74 -10.53 -2.54
N SER A 43 -12.41 -10.61 -3.82
CA SER A 43 -12.52 -9.48 -4.76
C SER A 43 -13.70 -9.66 -5.72
N VAL A 44 -14.31 -8.55 -6.10
CA VAL A 44 -15.34 -8.51 -7.14
C VAL A 44 -14.70 -7.99 -8.43
N PRO A 45 -14.89 -8.66 -9.59
CA PRO A 45 -14.34 -8.21 -10.86
C PRO A 45 -14.71 -6.77 -11.19
N GLN A 46 -13.77 -6.02 -11.75
CA GLN A 46 -13.97 -4.63 -12.15
C GLN A 46 -13.69 -4.46 -13.65
N GLN A 47 -14.56 -3.74 -14.35
CA GLN A 47 -14.33 -3.35 -15.75
C GLN A 47 -13.60 -2.01 -15.82
N ARG A 48 -12.46 -1.92 -15.14
CA ARG A 48 -11.65 -0.70 -15.05
C ARG A 48 -10.21 -1.00 -15.42
N THR A 49 -9.52 0.00 -15.93
CA THR A 49 -8.09 -0.06 -16.19
C THR A 49 -7.37 0.98 -15.33
N LEU A 50 -6.19 0.61 -14.85
CA LEU A 50 -5.25 1.49 -14.18
C LEU A 50 -4.19 1.90 -15.17
N LYS A 51 -4.00 3.21 -15.32
CA LYS A 51 -2.87 3.75 -16.06
C LYS A 51 -2.03 4.57 -15.11
N THR A 52 -0.78 4.17 -14.95
CA THR A 52 0.25 5.01 -14.31
C THR A 52 0.80 5.99 -15.35
N VAL A 53 1.27 7.16 -14.92
CA VAL A 53 1.67 8.29 -15.80
C VAL A 53 2.60 7.86 -16.94
N ASN A 54 3.44 6.86 -16.68
CA ASN A 54 4.46 6.38 -17.60
C ASN A 54 4.38 4.88 -17.91
N SER A 55 3.19 4.27 -17.76
CA SER A 55 3.00 2.86 -18.11
C SER A 55 1.81 2.65 -19.02
N GLU A 56 1.82 1.50 -19.70
CA GLU A 56 0.63 0.96 -20.33
C GLU A 56 -0.49 0.79 -19.30
N ALA A 57 -1.73 0.91 -19.78
CA ALA A 57 -2.90 0.68 -18.95
C ALA A 57 -3.01 -0.83 -18.64
N ARG A 58 -3.09 -1.18 -17.35
CA ARG A 58 -3.32 -2.55 -16.88
C ARG A 58 -4.75 -2.72 -16.42
N SER A 59 -5.36 -3.88 -16.66
CA SER A 59 -6.72 -4.15 -16.19
C SER A 59 -6.73 -4.36 -14.67
N ILE A 60 -7.69 -3.75 -13.99
CA ILE A 60 -8.02 -4.09 -12.60
C ILE A 60 -8.72 -5.44 -12.63
N LEU A 61 -8.16 -6.43 -11.93
CA LEU A 61 -8.72 -7.79 -11.90
C LEU A 61 -9.95 -7.87 -10.99
N GLY A 62 -9.96 -7.06 -9.94
CA GLY A 62 -11.09 -6.90 -9.05
C GLY A 62 -10.82 -5.91 -7.93
N GLU A 63 -11.81 -5.72 -7.09
CA GLU A 63 -11.73 -4.89 -5.89
C GLU A 63 -12.13 -5.70 -4.67
N ALA A 64 -11.24 -5.80 -3.68
CA ALA A 64 -11.51 -6.37 -2.38
C ALA A 64 -11.90 -5.23 -1.42
N LYS A 65 -13.14 -5.26 -0.93
CA LYS A 65 -13.68 -4.22 -0.04
C LYS A 65 -13.67 -4.67 1.41
N GLY A 66 -13.50 -3.71 2.31
CA GLY A 66 -13.63 -3.95 3.74
C GLY A 66 -12.54 -4.89 4.30
N VAL A 67 -11.33 -4.83 3.76
CA VAL A 67 -10.21 -5.67 4.20
C VAL A 67 -9.71 -5.17 5.54
N THR A 68 -9.67 -6.05 6.54
CA THR A 68 -9.10 -5.74 7.86
C THR A 68 -7.58 -5.68 7.76
N VAL A 69 -7.02 -4.57 8.21
CA VAL A 69 -5.59 -4.25 8.21
C VAL A 69 -5.14 -4.12 9.66
N GLN A 70 -4.12 -4.86 10.05
CA GLN A 70 -3.53 -4.77 11.39
C GLN A 70 -2.05 -4.41 11.30
N ILE A 71 -1.64 -3.41 12.06
CA ILE A 71 -0.28 -2.87 12.06
C ILE A 71 0.11 -2.55 13.50
N GLU A 72 1.07 -3.26 14.07
CA GLU A 72 1.64 -2.98 15.40
C GLU A 72 0.61 -2.66 16.50
N GLY A 73 -0.46 -3.46 16.58
CA GLY A 73 -1.53 -3.30 17.58
C GLY A 73 -2.67 -2.36 17.17
N TRP A 74 -2.50 -1.58 16.11
CA TRP A 74 -3.59 -0.87 15.46
C TRP A 74 -4.37 -1.78 14.52
N THR A 75 -5.69 -1.59 14.44
CA THR A 75 -6.58 -2.29 13.50
C THR A 75 -7.47 -1.28 12.79
N GLY A 76 -7.59 -1.41 11.48
CA GLY A 76 -8.54 -0.64 10.68
C GLY A 76 -8.98 -1.39 9.44
N VAL A 77 -9.70 -0.70 8.57
CA VAL A 77 -10.35 -1.30 7.40
C VAL A 77 -10.11 -0.43 6.17
N THR A 78 -9.73 -1.05 5.05
CA THR A 78 -9.57 -0.35 3.78
C THR A 78 -9.90 -1.25 2.59
N ASN A 79 -9.99 -0.68 1.39
CA ASN A 79 -10.22 -1.45 0.16
C ASN A 79 -8.91 -1.62 -0.59
N PHE A 80 -8.84 -2.63 -1.46
CA PHE A 80 -7.70 -2.89 -2.34
C PHE A 80 -8.16 -3.21 -3.75
N PHE A 81 -7.50 -2.64 -4.75
CA PHE A 81 -7.58 -3.13 -6.12
C PHE A 81 -6.58 -4.28 -6.31
N VAL A 82 -7.09 -5.38 -6.88
CA VAL A 82 -6.28 -6.54 -7.27
C VAL A 82 -5.75 -6.30 -8.67
N VAL A 83 -4.43 -6.26 -8.83
CA VAL A 83 -3.76 -5.90 -10.08
C VAL A 83 -2.50 -6.75 -10.27
N PRO A 84 -2.01 -6.97 -11.51
CA PRO A 84 -0.70 -7.57 -11.71
C PRO A 84 0.39 -6.55 -11.32
N LEU A 85 1.01 -6.74 -10.15
CA LEU A 85 2.14 -5.94 -9.67
C LEU A 85 3.45 -6.69 -9.93
N ASP A 86 4.48 -5.98 -10.39
CA ASP A 86 5.76 -6.60 -10.76
C ASP A 86 6.73 -6.64 -9.56
N ASP A 87 6.99 -5.48 -8.93
CA ASP A 87 8.04 -5.33 -7.91
C ASP A 87 7.52 -5.32 -6.46
N PHE A 88 6.20 -5.22 -6.28
CA PHE A 88 5.58 -5.05 -4.97
C PHE A 88 4.41 -6.00 -4.77
N LYS A 89 4.24 -6.46 -3.54
CA LYS A 89 3.16 -7.36 -3.15
C LYS A 89 1.89 -6.63 -2.79
N VAL A 90 2.03 -5.58 -1.99
CA VAL A 90 0.94 -4.76 -1.48
C VAL A 90 1.41 -3.32 -1.36
N ILE A 91 0.54 -2.38 -1.72
CA ILE A 91 0.78 -0.94 -1.62
C ILE A 91 -0.39 -0.32 -0.86
N LEU A 92 -0.08 0.41 0.22
CA LEU A 92 -1.02 1.35 0.85
C LEU A 92 -0.77 2.73 0.25
N GLY A 93 -1.78 3.22 -0.46
CA GLY A 93 -1.74 4.50 -1.15
C GLY A 93 -2.42 5.62 -0.36
N MET A 94 -2.64 6.73 -1.05
CA MET A 94 -3.31 7.92 -0.52
C MET A 94 -4.75 7.66 -0.05
N GLU A 95 -5.45 6.65 -0.59
CA GLU A 95 -6.75 6.20 -0.08
C GLU A 95 -6.65 5.79 1.39
N PHE A 96 -5.71 4.91 1.75
CA PHE A 96 -5.46 4.54 3.14
C PHE A 96 -4.93 5.73 3.94
N LEU A 97 -3.94 6.45 3.41
CA LEU A 97 -3.29 7.52 4.17
C LEU A 97 -4.29 8.62 4.57
N ARG A 98 -5.18 9.03 3.65
CA ARG A 98 -6.22 10.02 3.98
C ARG A 98 -7.35 9.40 4.80
N GLY A 99 -7.78 8.19 4.46
CA GLY A 99 -8.88 7.51 5.14
C GLY A 99 -8.59 7.24 6.61
N GLN A 100 -7.32 7.01 6.96
CA GLN A 100 -6.89 6.74 8.33
C GLN A 100 -6.14 7.91 8.99
N ASN A 101 -6.20 9.12 8.40
CA ASN A 101 -5.49 10.30 8.90
C ASN A 101 -4.01 10.01 9.22
N ALA A 102 -3.35 9.35 8.27
CA ALA A 102 -1.99 8.88 8.40
C ALA A 102 -0.98 9.91 7.86
N MET A 103 0.12 10.10 8.58
CA MET A 103 1.24 10.92 8.17
C MET A 103 2.49 10.07 7.98
N MET A 104 3.09 10.15 6.79
CA MET A 104 4.40 9.56 6.52
C MET A 104 5.50 10.55 6.91
N LEU A 105 6.38 10.12 7.80
CA LEU A 105 7.56 10.85 8.25
C LEU A 105 8.81 10.15 7.70
N SER A 106 9.06 10.30 6.39
CA SER A 106 10.07 9.52 5.66
C SER A 106 11.47 9.64 6.25
N LYS A 107 11.86 10.83 6.72
CA LYS A 107 13.17 11.04 7.38
C LYS A 107 13.38 10.17 8.63
N PHE A 108 12.29 9.79 9.28
CA PHE A 108 12.31 9.02 10.52
C PHE A 108 11.91 7.56 10.31
N ASN A 109 11.62 7.15 9.07
CA ASN A 109 11.04 5.85 8.74
C ASN A 109 9.82 5.56 9.63
N THR A 110 8.91 6.52 9.74
CA THR A 110 7.76 6.43 10.65
C THR A 110 6.46 6.68 9.92
N LEU A 111 5.48 5.80 10.12
CA LEU A 111 4.08 6.06 9.79
C LEU A 111 3.33 6.41 11.09
N MET A 112 2.61 7.51 11.10
CA MET A 112 1.81 7.92 12.24
C MET A 112 0.33 7.92 11.85
N LEU A 113 -0.50 7.16 12.56
CA LEU A 113 -1.96 7.23 12.45
C LEU A 113 -2.47 8.15 13.55
N MET A 114 -3.23 9.17 13.18
CA MET A 114 -3.70 10.20 14.11
C MET A 114 -5.20 10.05 14.33
N ASP A 115 -5.61 9.78 15.56
CA ASP A 115 -6.99 9.88 16.02
C ASP A 115 -7.18 11.14 16.89
N ALA A 116 -8.42 11.47 17.25
CA ALA A 116 -8.75 12.64 18.06
C ALA A 116 -8.08 12.63 19.44
N ASP A 117 -7.98 11.45 20.06
CA ASP A 117 -7.49 11.28 21.43
C ASP A 117 -6.16 10.51 21.52
N GLN A 118 -5.80 9.74 20.48
CA GLN A 118 -4.63 8.88 20.48
C GLN A 118 -3.94 8.86 19.11
N SER A 119 -2.62 8.82 19.10
CA SER A 119 -1.84 8.51 17.90
C SER A 119 -1.16 7.16 18.02
N HIS A 120 -1.09 6.44 16.91
CA HIS A 120 -0.31 5.21 16.78
C HIS A 120 0.89 5.49 15.90
N THR A 121 2.08 5.27 16.44
CA THR A 121 3.35 5.48 15.73
C THR A 121 3.94 4.13 15.39
N MET A 122 4.23 3.91 14.11
CA MET A 122 4.75 2.65 13.57
C MET A 122 6.12 2.87 12.95
N HIS A 123 7.06 1.98 13.25
CA HIS A 123 8.39 2.04 12.67
C HIS A 123 8.43 1.26 11.34
N CYS A 124 8.62 1.99 10.25
CA CYS A 124 8.82 1.43 8.94
C CYS A 124 10.26 0.92 8.76
N HIS A 125 10.40 -0.08 7.91
CA HIS A 125 11.68 -0.50 7.39
C HIS A 125 11.96 0.22 6.07
N SER A 126 13.17 0.73 5.91
CA SER A 126 13.61 1.34 4.65
C SER A 126 14.50 0.40 3.87
N THR A 127 14.21 0.25 2.58
CA THR A 127 15.12 -0.41 1.64
C THR A 127 15.56 0.59 0.59
N ARG A 128 16.85 0.59 0.24
CA ARG A 128 17.32 1.32 -0.94
C ARG A 128 16.65 0.73 -2.18
N SER A 129 15.97 1.58 -2.95
CA SER A 129 15.59 1.23 -4.31
C SER A 129 16.84 0.80 -5.07
N LYS A 130 16.87 -0.42 -5.62
CA LYS A 130 17.83 -0.74 -6.68
C LYS A 130 17.43 0.17 -7.83
N SER A 131 18.32 1.05 -8.25
CA SER A 131 18.11 1.93 -9.40
C SER A 131 17.95 1.11 -10.68
N GLN A 132 16.75 0.59 -10.91
CA GLN A 132 16.14 0.49 -12.23
C GLN A 132 15.49 1.85 -12.52
N PRO A 133 15.24 2.22 -13.79
CA PRO A 133 14.71 3.54 -14.12
C PRO A 133 13.34 3.75 -13.45
N THR A 134 13.37 4.31 -12.24
CA THR A 134 12.20 4.75 -11.50
C THR A 134 11.73 6.01 -12.17
N LEU A 135 10.63 5.84 -12.91
CA LEU A 135 9.89 6.88 -13.58
C LEU A 135 9.52 7.98 -12.58
N PHE A 136 9.94 9.20 -12.89
CA PHE A 136 9.57 10.40 -12.17
C PHE A 136 8.05 10.61 -12.26
N ALA A 137 7.41 10.87 -11.12
CA ALA A 137 6.14 11.57 -11.05
C ALA A 137 6.42 13.02 -10.61
N MET A 138 5.83 13.98 -11.33
CA MET A 138 5.81 15.41 -10.97
C MET A 138 4.84 15.67 -9.82
#